data_AF-A0A1Y1YBR0-F1
#
_entry.id   AF-A0A1Y1YBR0-F1
#
_cell.length_a   1.000
_cell.length_b   1.000
_cell.length_c   1.000
_cell.angle_alpha   90.00
_cell.angle_beta   90.00
_cell.angle_gamma   90.00
#
_symmetry.space_group_name_H-M   'P 1'
#
loop_
_entity.id
_entity.type
_entity.pdbx_description
1 polymer ?
#
loop_
_entity_poly.entity_id
_entity_poly.type
_entity_poly.pdbx_seq_one_letter_code
_entity_poly.pdbx_strand_id
1 'polypeptide(L)'
;ALFLAVAAVSAQTSEFNVPSPSECISSCNQQGSAGLIEGFSADPKSPNFVASLGLLCEKGPNYGKFMAVAGMCMTKCAKEEQDAFMTYHTSACAWYQANKDAAPTSSVDASVTPTGASSSASSAAPSVSPSASASS
;
A
#
# COMPACT_ATOMS: atom_id res chain seq x y z
N ALA A 1 23.60 -13.37 36.65
CA ALA A 1 22.89 -13.17 35.37
C ALA A 1 22.53 -11.69 35.27
N LEU A 2 23.17 -10.96 34.35
CA LEU A 2 22.92 -9.54 34.13
C LEU A 2 21.69 -9.44 33.22
N PHE A 3 20.54 -9.04 33.76
CA PHE A 3 19.36 -8.78 32.95
C PHE A 3 19.59 -7.48 32.18
N LEU A 4 19.83 -7.60 30.86
CA LEU A 4 19.79 -6.48 29.94
C LEU A 4 18.36 -5.92 29.95
N ALA A 5 18.17 -4.75 30.56
CA ALA A 5 16.95 -3.99 30.44
C ALA A 5 16.77 -3.61 28.96
N VAL A 6 15.85 -4.27 28.27
CA VAL A 6 15.32 -3.78 27.00
C VAL A 6 14.59 -2.49 27.34
N ALA A 7 15.20 -1.35 27.01
CA ALA A 7 14.48 -0.10 26.95
C ALA A 7 13.33 -0.31 25.96
N ALA A 8 12.11 -0.47 26.48
CA ALA A 8 10.92 -0.28 25.68
C ALA A 8 10.95 1.18 25.24
N VAL A 9 11.56 1.43 24.08
CA VAL A 9 11.30 2.66 23.33
C VAL A 9 9.81 2.58 23.06
N SER A 10 9.03 3.40 23.77
CA SER A 10 7.66 3.66 23.42
C SER A 10 7.72 4.17 21.98
N ALA A 11 7.44 3.28 21.02
CA ALA A 11 7.21 3.68 19.66
C ALA A 11 6.08 4.70 19.75
N GLN A 12 6.41 5.99 19.68
CA GLN A 12 5.45 6.99 19.35
C GLN A 12 5.01 6.60 17.95
N THR A 13 3.89 5.86 17.87
CA THR A 13 3.20 5.63 16.62
C THR A 13 2.72 7.02 16.21
N SER A 14 3.56 7.79 15.54
CA SER A 14 3.18 9.07 14.98
C SER A 14 2.08 8.74 13.98
N GLU A 15 0.83 8.86 14.39
CA GLU A 15 -0.30 8.43 13.57
C GLU A 15 -0.29 9.21 12.25
N PHE A 16 -0.40 8.49 11.13
CA PHE A 16 -0.46 9.12 9.83
C PHE A 16 -1.87 9.68 9.60
N ASN A 17 -2.03 10.97 9.88
CA ASN A 17 -3.30 11.70 9.75
C ASN A 17 -3.36 12.57 8.48
N VAL A 18 -2.57 12.25 7.46
CA VAL A 18 -2.61 12.98 6.19
C VAL A 18 -3.76 12.44 5.34
N PRO A 19 -4.71 13.29 4.90
CA PRO A 19 -5.82 12.84 4.06
C PRO A 19 -5.33 12.15 2.79
N SER A 20 -5.92 11.02 2.42
CA SER A 20 -5.55 10.33 1.20
C SER A 20 -5.71 11.22 -0.03
N PRO A 21 -4.82 11.08 -1.04
CA PRO A 21 -4.99 11.78 -2.30
C PRO A 21 -6.26 11.31 -3.02
N SER A 22 -6.69 12.08 -4.02
CA SER A 22 -7.85 11.71 -4.82
C SER A 22 -7.67 10.37 -5.54
N GLU A 23 -8.77 9.83 -6.08
CA GLU A 23 -8.73 8.57 -6.82
C GLU A 23 -7.85 8.67 -8.08
N CYS A 24 -7.90 9.79 -8.81
CA CYS A 24 -7.05 10.00 -9.99
C CYS A 24 -5.56 9.92 -9.63
N ILE A 25 -5.15 10.68 -8.60
CA ILE A 25 -3.77 10.72 -8.13
C ILE A 25 -3.35 9.35 -7.56
N SER A 26 -4.24 8.68 -6.82
CA SER A 26 -4.00 7.34 -6.28
C SER A 26 -3.76 6.30 -7.37
N SER A 27 -4.55 6.34 -8.44
CA SER A 27 -4.37 5.48 -9.63
C SER A 27 -3.05 5.77 -10.34
N CYS A 28 -2.67 7.04 -10.49
CA CYS A 28 -1.39 7.42 -11.06
C CYS A 28 -0.20 6.92 -10.23
N ASN A 29 -0.30 6.99 -8.90
CA ASN A 29 0.71 6.43 -8.01
C ASN A 29 0.81 4.90 -8.11
N GLN A 30 -0.30 4.19 -8.23
CA GLN A 30 -0.28 2.74 -8.49
C GLN A 30 0.38 2.41 -9.83
N GLN A 31 0.05 3.15 -10.90
CA GLN A 31 0.68 2.95 -12.20
C GLN A 31 2.19 3.22 -12.15
N GLY A 32 2.62 4.30 -11.50
CA GLY A 32 4.04 4.62 -11.41
C GLY A 32 4.85 3.68 -10.53
N SER A 33 4.21 2.99 -9.59
CA SER A 33 4.85 2.02 -8.69
C SER A 33 4.91 0.61 -9.27
N ALA A 34 4.20 0.34 -10.38
CA ALA A 34 4.18 -0.95 -11.05
C ALA A 34 5.61 -1.40 -11.41
N GLY A 35 6.00 -2.57 -10.91
CA GLY A 35 7.34 -3.14 -11.12
C GLY A 35 8.47 -2.46 -10.34
N LEU A 36 8.18 -1.46 -9.50
CA LEU A 36 9.14 -0.82 -8.59
C LEU A 36 9.01 -1.33 -7.15
N ILE A 37 7.78 -1.61 -6.73
CA ILE A 37 7.44 -2.21 -5.44
C ILE A 37 6.22 -3.11 -5.61
N GLU A 38 6.23 -4.27 -4.96
CA GLU A 38 5.05 -5.13 -4.90
C GLU A 38 4.12 -4.67 -3.77
N GLY A 39 2.81 -4.57 -4.06
CA GLY A 39 1.82 -4.20 -3.06
C GLY A 39 1.93 -2.74 -2.60
N PHE A 40 2.25 -1.81 -3.51
CA PHE A 40 2.18 -0.37 -3.28
C PHE A 40 0.85 -0.02 -2.58
N SER A 41 0.93 0.77 -1.51
CA SER A 41 -0.26 1.17 -0.76
C SER A 41 -0.08 2.50 -0.07
N ALA A 42 -1.14 3.31 -0.10
CA ALA A 42 -1.26 4.54 0.68
C ALA A 42 -1.98 4.32 2.02
N ASP A 43 -2.39 3.08 2.34
CA ASP A 43 -3.00 2.75 3.62
C ASP A 43 -1.90 2.69 4.70
N PRO A 44 -1.96 3.52 5.76
CA PRO A 44 -0.97 3.52 6.84
C PRO A 44 -0.88 2.20 7.63
N LYS A 45 -1.87 1.31 7.50
CA LYS A 45 -1.87 -0.03 8.10
C LYS A 45 -1.21 -1.09 7.21
N SER A 46 -0.91 -0.76 5.96
CA SER A 46 -0.25 -1.69 5.05
C SER A 46 1.22 -1.91 5.47
N PRO A 47 1.74 -3.16 5.42
CA PRO A 47 3.16 -3.41 5.65
C PRO A 47 4.06 -2.71 4.62
N ASN A 48 3.51 -2.35 3.44
CA ASN A 48 4.24 -1.65 2.38
C ASN A 48 4.09 -0.13 2.43
N PHE A 49 3.41 0.43 3.44
CA PHE A 49 3.10 1.86 3.50
C PHE A 49 4.35 2.73 3.48
N VAL A 50 5.30 2.48 4.38
CA VAL A 50 6.54 3.26 4.49
C VAL A 50 7.36 3.14 3.20
N ALA A 51 7.49 1.93 2.65
CA ALA A 51 8.21 1.73 1.39
C ALA A 51 7.53 2.43 0.20
N SER A 52 6.19 2.49 0.19
CA SER A 52 5.41 3.23 -0.81
C SER A 52 5.62 4.74 -0.70
N LEU A 53 5.65 5.29 0.52
CA LEU A 53 6.03 6.68 0.75
C LEU A 53 7.49 6.95 0.36
N GLY A 54 8.39 5.98 0.51
CA GLY A 54 9.78 6.09 0.06
C GLY A 54 9.90 6.37 -1.44
N LEU A 55 9.11 5.68 -2.28
CA LEU A 55 9.05 5.97 -3.73
C LEU A 55 8.56 7.40 -4.04
N LEU A 56 7.68 7.92 -3.18
CA LEU A 56 7.08 9.24 -3.35
C LEU A 56 7.98 10.37 -2.83
N CYS A 57 8.73 10.12 -1.76
CA CYS A 57 9.38 11.15 -0.94
C CYS A 57 10.90 11.14 -1.05
N GLU A 58 11.54 10.01 -1.35
CA GLU A 58 12.99 9.94 -1.49
C GLU A 58 13.43 9.97 -2.94
N LYS A 59 14.44 10.78 -3.24
CA LYS A 59 15.15 10.78 -4.53
C LYS A 59 16.12 9.60 -4.63
N GLY A 60 15.59 8.39 -4.47
CA GLY A 60 16.31 7.13 -4.63
C GLY A 60 16.41 6.70 -6.11
N PRO A 61 17.00 5.53 -6.38
CA PRO A 61 17.22 5.02 -7.74
C PRO A 61 15.93 4.80 -8.53
N ASN A 62 14.80 4.55 -7.86
CA ASN A 62 13.51 4.32 -8.49
C ASN A 62 12.64 5.59 -8.58
N TYR A 63 13.01 6.68 -7.92
CA TYR A 63 12.23 7.93 -7.89
C TYR A 63 12.00 8.50 -9.29
N GLY A 64 13.04 8.54 -10.13
CA GLY A 64 12.93 9.04 -11.50
C GLY A 64 11.96 8.21 -12.36
N LYS A 65 11.97 6.89 -12.20
CA LYS A 65 11.06 5.97 -12.93
C LYS A 65 9.61 6.15 -12.46
N PHE A 66 9.42 6.23 -11.15
CA PHE A 66 8.13 6.49 -10.55
C PHE A 66 7.56 7.84 -11.03
N MET A 67 8.32 8.93 -10.88
CA MET A 67 7.92 10.28 -11.30
C MET A 67 7.66 10.39 -12.81
N ALA A 68 8.42 9.66 -13.64
CA ALA A 68 8.19 9.66 -15.09
C ALA A 68 6.82 9.10 -15.47
N VAL A 69 6.33 8.07 -14.77
CA VAL A 69 5.04 7.45 -15.05
C VAL A 69 3.92 8.11 -14.24
N ALA A 70 4.04 8.13 -12.92
CA ALA A 70 3.05 8.73 -12.03
C ALA A 70 2.89 10.23 -12.31
N GLY A 71 3.99 10.97 -12.44
CA GLY A 71 3.96 12.41 -12.70
C GLY A 71 3.32 12.75 -14.04
N MET A 72 3.65 12.00 -15.11
CA MET A 72 2.98 12.16 -16.41
C MET A 72 1.47 11.87 -16.32
N CYS A 73 1.10 10.81 -15.61
CA CYS A 73 -0.32 10.48 -15.37
C CYS A 73 -1.04 11.60 -14.61
N MET A 74 -0.43 12.13 -13.54
CA MET A 74 -1.03 13.19 -12.70
C MET A 74 -1.33 14.47 -13.47
N THR A 75 -0.59 14.78 -14.54
CA THR A 75 -0.90 15.94 -15.41
C THR A 75 -2.28 15.87 -16.05
N LYS A 76 -2.91 14.68 -16.08
CA LYS A 76 -4.26 14.45 -16.59
C LYS A 76 -5.35 14.55 -15.53
N CYS A 77 -5.00 14.56 -14.26
CA CYS A 77 -5.95 14.78 -13.17
C CYS A 77 -6.43 16.23 -13.15
N ALA A 78 -7.57 16.50 -12.51
CA ALA A 78 -8.07 17.86 -12.37
C ALA A 78 -7.05 18.74 -11.64
N LYS A 79 -7.02 20.03 -11.94
CA LYS A 79 -6.02 20.94 -11.35
C LYS A 79 -6.15 20.98 -9.82
N GLU A 80 -7.37 20.94 -9.32
CA GLU A 80 -7.68 20.91 -7.89
C GLU A 80 -7.10 19.66 -7.21
N GLU A 81 -7.12 18.51 -7.89
CA GLU A 81 -6.52 17.26 -7.39
C GLU A 81 -5.00 17.33 -7.37
N GLN A 82 -4.39 17.95 -8.40
CA GLN A 82 -2.94 18.17 -8.45
C GLN A 82 -2.49 19.11 -7.31
N ASP A 83 -3.21 20.20 -7.07
CA ASP A 83 -2.91 21.15 -6.00
C ASP A 83 -3.10 20.51 -4.61
N ALA A 84 -4.18 19.73 -4.43
CA ALA A 84 -4.39 18.94 -3.22
C ALA A 84 -3.26 17.92 -3.00
N PHE A 85 -2.76 17.30 -4.08
CA PHE A 85 -1.64 16.38 -4.00
C PHE A 85 -0.33 17.04 -3.58
N MET A 86 -0.06 18.29 -3.96
CA MET A 86 1.14 19.00 -3.47
C MET A 86 1.09 19.22 -1.95
N THR A 87 -0.09 19.48 -1.41
CA THR A 87 -0.31 19.60 0.04
C THR A 87 -0.15 18.25 0.75
N TYR A 88 -0.74 17.20 0.16
CA TYR A 88 -0.54 15.81 0.60
C TYR A 88 0.94 15.44 0.61
N HIS A 89 1.64 15.66 -0.51
CA HIS A 89 3.05 15.30 -0.72
C HIS A 89 3.94 15.94 0.34
N THR A 90 3.78 17.23 0.59
CA THR A 90 4.54 17.95 1.61
C THR A 90 4.34 17.33 3.00
N SER A 91 3.08 17.07 3.38
CA SER A 91 2.73 16.55 4.71
C SER A 91 3.16 15.09 4.88
N ALA A 92 2.91 14.26 3.87
CA ALA A 92 3.26 12.85 3.87
C ALA A 92 4.78 12.66 3.88
N CYS A 93 5.53 13.47 3.14
CA CYS A 93 6.99 13.40 3.13
C CYS A 93 7.63 13.96 4.39
N ALA A 94 7.03 14.98 5.03
CA ALA A 94 7.46 15.41 6.36
C ALA A 94 7.28 14.29 7.39
N TRP A 95 6.12 13.63 7.39
CA TRP A 95 5.88 12.46 8.23
C TRP A 95 6.86 11.33 7.92
N TYR A 96 7.07 11.01 6.64
CA TYR A 96 7.98 9.96 6.21
C TYR A 96 9.40 10.19 6.74
N GLN A 97 9.96 11.38 6.56
CA GLN A 97 11.33 11.66 7.03
C GLN A 97 11.47 11.55 8.55
N ALA A 98 10.41 11.88 9.30
CA ALA A 98 10.41 11.75 10.76
C ALA A 98 10.24 10.29 11.26
N ASN A 99 9.70 9.38 10.42
CA ASN A 99 9.26 8.06 10.86
C ASN A 99 9.83 6.89 10.04
N LYS A 100 10.56 7.12 8.95
CA LYS A 100 11.06 6.06 8.05
C LYS A 100 12.02 5.06 8.70
N ASP A 101 12.71 5.48 9.76
CA ASP A 101 13.66 4.67 10.51
C ASP A 101 13.03 4.01 11.75
N ALA A 102 11.75 4.28 12.03
CA ALA A 102 11.03 3.57 13.07
C ALA A 102 10.86 2.11 12.63
N ALA A 103 11.32 1.17 13.47
CA ALA A 103 11.12 -0.25 13.19
C ALA A 103 9.64 -0.51 12.93
N PRO A 104 9.25 -1.17 11.82
CA PRO A 104 7.86 -1.50 11.59
C PRO A 104 7.43 -2.38 12.76
N THR A 105 6.48 -1.89 13.57
CA THR A 105 5.71 -2.76 14.44
C THR A 105 4.91 -3.66 13.52
N SER A 106 5.51 -4.75 13.08
CA SER A 106 4.79 -5.96 12.76
C SER A 106 4.06 -6.38 14.03
N SER A 107 2.91 -5.75 14.32
CA SER A 107 1.81 -6.48 14.94
C SER A 107 1.25 -7.40 13.86
N VAL A 108 2.05 -8.41 13.50
CA VAL A 108 1.47 -9.70 13.24
C VAL A 108 1.09 -10.16 14.63
N ASP A 109 -0.21 -10.10 14.92
CA ASP A 109 -0.77 -10.87 16.02
C ASP A 109 -0.33 -12.33 15.81
N ALA A 110 0.69 -12.73 16.56
CA ALA A 110 1.15 -14.11 16.60
C ALA A 110 0.19 -14.91 17.50
N SER A 111 -1.08 -15.02 17.10
CA SER A 111 -1.93 -16.15 17.49
C SER A 111 -1.98 -17.16 16.34
N VAL A 112 -0.81 -17.67 15.98
CA VAL A 112 -0.72 -18.95 15.28
C VAL A 112 -1.08 -20.02 16.30
N THR A 113 -2.31 -20.51 16.25
CA THR A 113 -2.64 -21.81 16.83
C THR A 113 -2.52 -22.85 15.72
N PRO A 114 -1.57 -23.79 15.76
CA PRO A 114 -1.52 -24.88 14.80
C PRO A 114 -2.41 -26.02 15.30
N THR A 115 -3.49 -26.30 14.59
CA THR A 115 -4.21 -27.58 14.55
C THR A 115 -5.01 -27.54 13.25
N GLY A 116 -4.88 -28.42 12.26
CA GLY A 116 -4.28 -29.73 12.15
C GLY A 116 -5.05 -30.43 11.03
N ALA A 117 -4.33 -31.03 10.08
CA ALA A 117 -4.74 -32.07 9.14
C ALA A 117 -5.88 -31.81 8.11
N SER A 118 -5.45 -31.85 6.84
CA SER A 118 -6.05 -32.51 5.68
C SER A 118 -7.46 -33.10 5.79
N SER A 119 -8.29 -32.75 4.81
CA SER A 119 -8.94 -33.77 3.96
C SER A 119 -9.28 -33.19 2.59
N SER A 120 -8.71 -33.82 1.58
CA SER A 120 -9.01 -33.67 0.17
C SER A 120 -10.48 -34.00 -0.13
N ALA A 121 -11.12 -33.20 -0.98
CA ALA A 121 -12.22 -33.67 -1.80
C ALA A 121 -12.15 -33.00 -3.17
N SER A 122 -11.91 -33.84 -4.18
CA SER A 122 -11.79 -33.52 -5.59
C SER A 122 -13.09 -33.04 -6.22
N SER A 123 -12.88 -32.22 -7.24
CA SER A 123 -13.72 -31.78 -8.36
C SER A 123 -14.86 -32.69 -8.82
N ALA A 124 -16.00 -32.08 -9.21
CA ALA A 124 -16.65 -32.30 -10.52
C ALA A 124 -17.76 -31.27 -10.84
N ALA A 125 -17.47 -30.46 -11.86
CA ALA A 125 -18.27 -29.81 -12.91
C ALA A 125 -19.76 -29.38 -12.73
N PRO A 126 -20.15 -28.19 -13.25
CA PRO A 126 -21.53 -27.85 -13.59
C PRO A 126 -21.94 -28.42 -14.97
N SER A 127 -23.03 -29.19 -14.96
CA SER A 127 -23.87 -29.56 -16.12
C SER A 127 -25.18 -28.80 -15.92
N VAL A 128 -25.84 -28.10 -16.85
CA VAL A 128 -25.82 -28.01 -18.31
C VAL A 128 -26.63 -26.74 -18.67
N SER A 129 -26.27 -26.07 -19.74
CA SER A 129 -27.19 -25.29 -20.57
C SER A 129 -26.78 -25.54 -22.03
N PRO A 130 -27.73 -25.81 -22.95
CA PRO A 130 -28.01 -24.77 -23.94
C PRO A 130 -29.42 -24.78 -24.57
N SER A 131 -29.77 -23.60 -25.13
CA SER A 131 -30.61 -23.35 -26.33
C SER A 131 -32.09 -23.76 -26.33
N ALA A 132 -33.03 -23.16 -27.06
CA ALA A 132 -33.24 -21.91 -27.80
C ALA A 132 -34.62 -22.06 -28.50
N SER A 133 -35.33 -20.95 -28.78
CA SER A 133 -36.40 -20.81 -29.80
C SER A 133 -37.75 -21.52 -29.47
N ALA A 134 -38.96 -21.11 -29.89
CA ALA A 134 -39.48 -20.10 -30.82
C ALA A 134 -40.98 -19.81 -30.50
N SER A 135 -41.46 -18.67 -31.00
CA SER A 135 -42.79 -18.31 -31.50
C SER A 135 -43.97 -19.28 -31.39
N SER A 136 -45.10 -18.81 -30.84
CA SER A 136 -46.35 -18.42 -31.54
C SER A 136 -47.44 -18.07 -30.54
#